data_AF-A0A662RGL0-F1
#
_entry.id   AF-A0A662RGL0-F1
#
_cell.length_a   1.000
_cell.length_b   1.000
_cell.length_c   1.000
_cell.angle_alpha   90.00
_cell.angle_beta   90.00
_cell.angle_gamma   90.00
#
_symmetry.space_group_name_H-M   'P 1'
#
loop_
_entity.id
_entity.type
_entity.pdbx_description
1 polymer ?
#
loop_
_entity_poly.entity_id
_entity_poly.type
_entity_poly.pdbx_seq_one_letter_code
_entity_poly.pdbx_strand_id
1 'polypeptide(L)'
;MAGDDEPDSEVEELVTSFYKYLTVEKGLSEKTASGHAAEIEFFATYLTGHGQGTLIEVTGMGIEEYLGDWYIRKVASSRSDLRQIPVSFKKFYKFLHEKGHLNDEELEDILDAFKPPDKYIRRFDAYRGLDLYSDTWEEDYERWFFEELDRAMMGEVVSVSQTFDVDSMVSQVVSEADIESGKTSLPDDFRTFLRYISSNNGMKLTTANSFIRRKDLFTLNNLIESPEDLKGSANQPDSRTIHLFYNLAKTLNLVVVNEKNGMEVTPRIEIFTNLPPKEQFIILFDAFWNHIEWRRLLPPQDCAGPDWVQASRDVIAVHLAACEPGRRYHFDEETRRIGMKIGDIDGISEAYLPISFLSINIFAERIMPALKSFGILDFSYVKERAEYAINHGWGIEWFSMTTLGGKILGAVYADTPTLA
;
A
#
# COMPACT_ATOMS: atom_id res chain seq x y z
N MET A 1 40.86 -23.37 9.35
CA MET A 1 41.96 -22.42 9.63
C MET A 1 41.32 -21.27 10.37
N ALA A 2 41.66 -21.10 11.64
CA ALA A 2 41.23 -19.97 12.43
C ALA A 2 42.00 -18.74 11.95
N GLY A 3 41.29 -17.75 11.42
CA GLY A 3 41.83 -16.41 11.20
C GLY A 3 41.52 -15.60 12.46
N ASP A 4 42.54 -14.93 12.98
CA ASP A 4 42.50 -14.09 14.16
C ASP A 4 41.49 -12.93 13.97
N ASP A 5 40.43 -12.92 14.78
CA ASP A 5 39.54 -11.77 14.99
C ASP A 5 40.21 -10.80 15.98
N GLU A 6 41.23 -10.07 15.53
CA GLU A 6 41.62 -8.83 16.22
C GLU A 6 40.67 -7.73 15.70
N PRO A 7 39.85 -7.09 16.55
CA PRO A 7 39.02 -5.96 16.10
C PRO A 7 39.95 -4.89 15.55
N ASP A 8 39.63 -4.43 14.34
CA ASP A 8 40.41 -3.41 13.62
C ASP A 8 40.56 -2.18 14.53
N SER A 9 41.78 -1.92 15.02
CA SER A 9 42.03 -0.97 16.12
C SER A 9 41.51 0.44 15.84
N GLU A 10 41.38 0.78 14.55
CA GLU A 10 40.84 2.06 14.09
C GLU A 10 39.32 2.21 14.34
N VAL A 11 38.55 1.12 14.23
CA VAL A 11 37.10 1.13 14.49
C VAL A 11 36.84 1.34 15.98
N GLU A 12 37.59 0.66 16.84
CA GLU A 12 37.44 0.78 18.30
C GLU A 12 37.77 2.20 18.77
N GLU A 13 38.82 2.82 18.22
CA GLU A 13 39.18 4.21 18.50
C GLU A 13 38.09 5.20 18.05
N LEU A 14 37.50 4.97 16.87
CA LEU A 14 36.48 5.85 16.31
C LEU A 14 35.16 5.77 17.10
N VAL A 15 34.70 4.56 17.43
CA VAL A 15 33.50 4.33 18.25
C VAL A 15 33.70 4.88 19.67
N THR A 16 34.89 4.71 20.25
CA THR A 16 35.24 5.29 21.56
C THR A 16 35.23 6.82 21.53
N SER A 17 35.74 7.42 20.45
CA SER A 17 35.74 8.86 20.26
C SER A 17 34.32 9.41 20.10
N PHE A 18 33.46 8.70 19.37
CA PHE A 18 32.04 9.03 19.26
C PHE A 18 31.31 8.92 20.60
N TYR A 19 31.58 7.87 21.39
CA TYR A 19 31.02 7.73 22.74
C TYR A 19 31.39 8.92 23.65
N LYS A 20 32.67 9.30 23.65
CA LYS A 20 33.16 10.47 24.41
C LYS A 20 32.52 11.76 23.93
N TYR A 21 32.35 11.93 22.62
CA TYR A 21 31.65 13.07 22.04
C TYR A 21 30.20 13.16 22.53
N LEU A 22 29.46 12.05 22.54
CA LEU A 22 28.07 12.04 23.02
C LEU A 22 27.96 12.37 24.51
N THR A 23 28.86 11.85 25.34
CA THR A 23 28.82 12.03 26.80
C THR A 23 29.37 13.38 27.24
N VAL A 24 30.55 13.78 26.74
CA VAL A 24 31.29 14.97 27.18
C VAL A 24 30.82 16.22 26.44
N GLU A 25 30.68 16.16 25.11
CA GLU A 25 30.36 17.36 24.30
C GLU A 25 28.84 17.58 24.16
N LYS A 26 28.05 16.50 24.02
CA LYS A 26 26.59 16.60 23.87
C LYS A 26 25.79 16.33 25.15
N GLY A 27 26.45 15.91 26.23
CA GLY A 27 25.84 15.75 27.56
C GLY A 27 24.80 14.63 27.66
N LEU A 28 24.89 13.58 26.83
CA LEU A 28 24.01 12.42 26.93
C LEU A 28 24.39 11.53 28.12
N SER A 29 23.39 10.81 28.66
CA SER A 29 23.64 9.79 29.68
C SER A 29 24.51 8.66 29.10
N GLU A 30 25.37 8.07 29.95
CA GLU A 30 26.24 6.95 29.56
C GLU A 30 25.45 5.80 28.93
N LYS A 31 24.28 5.47 29.51
CA LYS A 31 23.38 4.44 28.97
C LYS A 31 22.93 4.74 27.54
N THR A 32 22.54 5.98 27.26
CA THR A 32 22.09 6.38 25.92
C THR A 32 23.26 6.45 24.94
N ALA A 33 24.40 6.99 25.37
CA ALA A 33 25.60 7.09 24.53
C ALA A 33 26.16 5.71 24.17
N SER A 34 26.18 4.78 25.12
CA SER A 34 26.59 3.39 24.90
C SER A 34 25.66 2.68 23.92
N GLY A 35 24.34 2.89 24.02
CA GLY A 35 23.38 2.37 23.03
C GLY A 35 23.68 2.88 21.62
N HIS A 36 23.93 4.18 21.44
CA HIS A 36 24.31 4.72 20.14
C HIS A 36 25.63 4.18 19.61
N ALA A 37 26.65 4.03 20.48
CA ALA A 37 27.96 3.50 20.10
C ALA A 37 27.87 2.03 19.65
N ALA A 38 27.11 1.19 20.37
CA ALA A 38 26.91 -0.22 20.04
C ALA A 38 26.24 -0.42 18.66
N GLU A 39 25.30 0.44 18.28
CA GLU A 39 24.70 0.38 16.93
C GLU A 39 25.73 0.65 15.83
N ILE A 40 26.66 1.58 16.06
CA ILE A 40 27.72 1.90 15.09
C ILE A 40 28.77 0.80 15.03
N GLU A 41 29.14 0.23 16.17
CA GLU A 41 30.05 -0.93 16.24
C GLU A 41 29.48 -2.16 15.51
N PHE A 42 28.18 -2.41 15.69
CA PHE A 42 27.50 -3.49 14.99
C PHE A 42 27.46 -3.25 13.48
N PHE A 43 27.28 -1.99 13.05
CA PHE A 43 27.38 -1.63 11.64
C PHE A 43 28.79 -1.80 11.08
N ALA A 44 29.82 -1.42 11.82
CA ALA A 44 31.21 -1.63 11.41
C ALA A 44 31.52 -3.12 11.19
N THR A 45 31.02 -3.98 12.08
CA THR A 45 31.13 -5.45 11.93
C THR A 45 30.50 -5.92 10.62
N TYR A 46 29.33 -5.38 10.26
CA TYR A 46 28.69 -5.69 8.97
C TYR A 46 29.56 -5.25 7.79
N LEU A 47 30.08 -4.01 7.81
CA LEU A 47 30.89 -3.49 6.71
C LEU A 47 32.14 -4.34 6.47
N THR A 48 32.88 -4.65 7.52
CA THR A 48 34.07 -5.50 7.44
C THR A 48 33.74 -6.92 7.01
N GLY A 49 32.70 -7.52 7.60
CA GLY A 49 32.31 -8.91 7.31
C GLY A 49 31.79 -9.12 5.88
N HIS A 50 31.27 -8.07 5.24
CA HIS A 50 30.75 -8.11 3.87
C HIS A 50 31.65 -7.40 2.84
N GLY A 51 32.81 -6.88 3.24
CA GLY A 51 33.74 -6.18 2.33
C GLY A 51 33.18 -4.88 1.76
N GLN A 52 32.31 -4.19 2.51
CA GLN A 52 31.57 -3.00 2.10
C GLN A 52 32.27 -1.68 2.52
N GLY A 53 33.59 -1.73 2.75
CA GLY A 53 34.40 -0.58 3.15
C GLY A 53 34.42 -0.32 4.66
N THR A 54 34.73 0.92 5.05
CA THR A 54 34.84 1.35 6.45
C THR A 54 33.72 2.32 6.85
N LEU A 55 33.62 2.62 8.15
CA LEU A 55 32.66 3.61 8.68
C LEU A 55 32.82 5.01 8.07
N ILE A 56 34.00 5.35 7.54
CA ILE A 56 34.31 6.65 6.92
C ILE A 56 34.01 6.64 5.42
N GLU A 57 34.25 5.52 4.75
CA GLU A 57 34.07 5.37 3.29
C GLU A 57 32.64 5.05 2.87
N VAL A 58 31.75 4.81 3.82
CA VAL A 58 30.37 4.45 3.52
C VAL A 58 29.63 5.59 2.82
N THR A 59 28.80 5.23 1.85
CA THR A 59 27.89 6.13 1.15
C THR A 59 26.45 5.93 1.59
N GLY A 60 25.54 6.79 1.16
CA GLY A 60 24.10 6.59 1.32
C GLY A 60 23.66 5.20 0.83
N MET A 61 24.22 4.72 -0.28
CA MET A 61 23.95 3.37 -0.81
C MET A 61 24.36 2.25 0.17
N GLY A 62 25.49 2.39 0.86
CA GLY A 62 25.90 1.41 1.88
C GLY A 62 24.94 1.38 3.08
N ILE A 63 24.32 2.51 3.42
CA ILE A 63 23.26 2.57 4.42
C ILE A 63 21.99 1.87 3.93
N GLU A 64 21.62 2.04 2.67
CA GLU A 64 20.45 1.37 2.04
C GLU A 64 20.64 -0.15 1.99
N GLU A 65 21.81 -0.64 1.57
CA GLU A 65 22.12 -2.07 1.54
C GLU A 65 22.05 -2.70 2.93
N TYR A 66 22.49 -1.96 3.95
CA TYR A 66 22.42 -2.41 5.32
C TYR A 66 21.00 -2.36 5.89
N LEU A 67 20.38 -1.19 5.98
CA LEU A 67 19.08 -1.00 6.66
C LEU A 67 17.89 -1.39 5.80
N GLY A 68 18.00 -1.26 4.48
CA GLY A 68 16.96 -1.61 3.51
C GLY A 68 16.92 -3.09 3.18
N ASP A 69 18.04 -3.81 3.29
CA ASP A 69 18.07 -5.23 2.94
C ASP A 69 18.59 -6.13 4.07
N TRP A 70 19.89 -6.08 4.35
CA TRP A 70 20.53 -7.10 5.19
C TRP A 70 19.98 -7.11 6.61
N TYR A 71 19.85 -5.94 7.23
CA TYR A 71 19.37 -5.80 8.60
C TYR A 71 17.93 -6.28 8.71
N ILE A 72 17.07 -5.96 7.74
CA ILE A 72 15.67 -6.41 7.72
C ILE A 72 15.57 -7.94 7.64
N ARG A 73 16.36 -8.57 6.78
CA ARG A 73 16.29 -10.03 6.58
C ARG A 73 16.94 -10.83 7.70
N LYS A 74 18.01 -10.30 8.29
CA LYS A 74 18.92 -11.08 9.14
C LYS A 74 18.88 -10.71 10.62
N VAL A 75 18.44 -9.50 10.96
CA VAL A 75 18.57 -8.97 12.33
C VAL A 75 17.25 -8.44 12.89
N ALA A 76 16.52 -7.64 12.10
CA ALA A 76 15.35 -6.91 12.57
C ALA A 76 14.29 -7.85 13.14
N SER A 77 13.96 -7.61 14.41
CA SER A 77 12.94 -8.39 15.12
C SER A 77 11.65 -7.59 15.31
N SER A 78 11.75 -6.25 15.27
CA SER A 78 10.63 -5.34 15.51
C SER A 78 10.76 -4.02 14.76
N ARG A 79 9.62 -3.33 14.56
CA ARG A 79 9.59 -1.95 14.05
C ARG A 79 10.35 -0.97 14.95
N SER A 80 10.55 -1.29 16.24
CA SER A 80 11.23 -0.41 17.19
C SER A 80 12.72 -0.32 16.89
N ASP A 81 13.32 -1.43 16.46
CA ASP A 81 14.75 -1.54 16.13
C ASP A 81 15.08 -0.52 15.02
N LEU A 82 14.30 -0.56 13.93
CA LEU A 82 14.44 0.31 12.77
C LEU A 82 14.12 1.80 13.02
N ARG A 83 13.51 2.15 14.17
CA ARG A 83 13.29 3.56 14.55
C ARG A 83 14.50 4.16 15.25
N GLN A 84 15.25 3.36 16.01
CA GLN A 84 16.35 3.86 16.84
C GLN A 84 17.65 3.97 16.05
N ILE A 85 17.90 3.04 15.13
CA ILE A 85 19.16 2.98 14.37
C ILE A 85 19.42 4.25 13.54
N PRO A 86 18.45 4.80 12.79
CA PRO A 86 18.66 6.06 12.06
C PRO A 86 19.06 7.24 12.96
N VAL A 87 18.66 7.24 14.23
CA VAL A 87 19.05 8.30 15.18
C VAL A 87 20.52 8.16 15.57
N SER A 88 20.98 6.93 15.83
CA SER A 88 22.41 6.64 16.11
C SER A 88 23.28 7.04 14.93
N PHE A 89 22.91 6.62 13.71
CA PHE A 89 23.67 6.88 12.49
C PHE A 89 23.75 8.37 12.19
N LYS A 90 22.62 9.10 12.22
CA LYS A 90 22.61 10.56 12.02
C LYS A 90 23.51 11.31 13.00
N LYS A 91 23.61 10.84 14.25
CA LYS A 91 24.51 11.44 15.24
C LYS A 91 25.98 11.14 14.93
N PHE A 92 26.27 9.90 14.51
CA PHE A 92 27.62 9.46 14.18
C PHE A 92 28.18 10.18 12.95
N TYR A 93 27.43 10.24 11.85
CA TYR A 93 27.92 10.89 10.63
C TYR A 93 28.04 12.42 10.78
N LYS A 94 27.19 13.05 11.61
CA LYS A 94 27.40 14.44 12.02
C LYS A 94 28.65 14.63 12.87
N PHE A 95 28.97 13.68 13.74
CA PHE A 95 30.22 13.69 14.50
C PHE A 95 31.43 13.60 13.56
N LEU A 96 31.40 12.70 12.56
CA LEU A 96 32.48 12.56 11.57
C LEU A 96 32.68 13.85 10.77
N HIS A 97 31.58 14.49 10.34
CA HIS A 97 31.61 15.79 9.69
C HIS A 97 32.20 16.89 10.58
N GLU A 98 31.76 16.99 11.85
CA GLU A 98 32.31 17.96 12.81
C GLU A 98 33.81 17.75 13.08
N LYS A 99 34.32 16.52 12.95
CA LYS A 99 35.75 16.19 13.08
C LYS A 99 36.53 16.29 11.75
N GLY A 100 35.87 16.63 10.65
CA GLY A 100 36.48 16.85 9.35
C GLY A 100 36.76 15.58 8.53
N HIS A 101 36.14 14.45 8.89
CA HIS A 101 36.24 13.20 8.15
C HIS A 101 35.28 13.11 6.96
N LEU A 102 34.25 13.95 6.94
CA LEU A 102 33.26 14.03 5.85
C LEU A 102 33.08 15.46 5.41
N ASN A 103 32.91 15.66 4.11
CA ASN A 103 32.48 16.93 3.54
C ASN A 103 30.93 17.05 3.56
N ASP A 104 30.42 18.22 3.15
CA ASP A 104 28.97 18.49 3.17
C ASP A 104 28.18 17.57 2.23
N GLU A 105 28.73 17.24 1.05
CA GLU A 105 28.09 16.39 0.04
C GLU A 105 28.00 14.93 0.51
N GLU A 106 29.08 14.41 1.09
CA GLU A 106 29.13 13.06 1.68
C GLU A 106 28.15 12.94 2.86
N LEU A 107 28.09 13.96 3.71
CA LEU A 107 27.12 13.98 4.81
C LEU A 107 25.68 14.03 4.28
N GLU A 108 25.41 14.83 3.25
CA GLU A 108 24.08 14.94 2.65
C GLU A 108 23.62 13.62 2.04
N ASP A 109 24.47 12.93 1.26
CA ASP A 109 24.22 11.61 0.68
C ASP A 109 23.82 10.58 1.76
N ILE A 110 24.61 10.51 2.84
CA ILE A 110 24.31 9.62 3.97
C ILE A 110 23.00 10.01 4.67
N LEU A 111 22.74 11.31 4.86
CA LEU A 111 21.52 11.78 5.54
C LEU A 111 20.26 11.52 4.72
N ASP A 112 20.36 11.56 3.39
CA ASP A 112 19.29 11.28 2.45
C ASP A 112 18.89 9.80 2.46
N ALA A 113 19.84 8.89 2.73
CA ALA A 113 19.54 7.49 2.98
C ALA A 113 18.66 7.24 4.22
N PHE A 114 18.29 8.26 5.00
CA PHE A 114 17.27 8.12 6.07
C PHE A 114 15.94 8.82 5.76
N LYS A 115 15.75 9.28 4.52
CA LYS A 115 14.51 9.91 4.07
C LYS A 115 13.74 8.96 3.14
N PRO A 116 12.42 8.82 3.32
CA PRO A 116 11.60 9.32 4.43
C PRO A 116 11.81 8.51 5.73
N PRO A 117 11.49 9.07 6.92
CA PRO A 117 11.81 8.48 8.23
C PRO A 117 11.22 7.08 8.50
N ASP A 118 10.18 6.70 7.76
CA ASP A 118 9.45 5.44 7.91
C ASP A 118 9.82 4.40 6.84
N LYS A 119 10.71 4.72 5.89
CA LYS A 119 10.95 3.85 4.72
C LYS A 119 11.37 2.43 5.09
N TYR A 120 12.32 2.29 6.01
CA TYR A 120 12.83 0.98 6.44
C TYR A 120 11.77 0.20 7.22
N ILE A 121 10.88 0.90 7.93
CA ILE A 121 9.74 0.27 8.61
C ILE A 121 8.76 -0.28 7.57
N ARG A 122 8.44 0.50 6.53
CA ARG A 122 7.56 0.04 5.43
C ARG A 122 8.18 -1.15 4.71
N ARG A 123 9.48 -1.10 4.45
CA ARG A 123 10.22 -2.19 3.80
C ARG A 123 10.27 -3.46 4.66
N PHE A 124 10.43 -3.30 5.97
CA PHE A 124 10.34 -4.39 6.93
C PHE A 124 8.93 -5.00 6.98
N ASP A 125 7.90 -4.17 6.98
CA ASP A 125 6.51 -4.63 6.96
C ASP A 125 6.20 -5.40 5.66
N ALA A 126 6.71 -4.93 4.52
CA ALA A 126 6.61 -5.63 3.24
C ALA A 126 7.33 -6.99 3.28
N TYR A 127 8.56 -7.03 3.79
CA TYR A 127 9.32 -8.28 3.96
C TYR A 127 8.59 -9.28 4.87
N ARG A 128 8.04 -8.82 5.99
CA ARG A 128 7.28 -9.64 6.94
C ARG A 128 5.95 -10.12 6.38
N GLY A 129 5.45 -9.49 5.33
CA GLY A 129 4.27 -9.91 4.58
C GLY A 129 4.55 -10.95 3.50
N LEU A 130 5.82 -11.27 3.22
CA LEU A 130 6.16 -12.33 2.27
C LEU A 130 5.85 -13.70 2.88
N ASP A 131 5.24 -14.58 2.08
CA ASP A 131 5.04 -15.97 2.45
C ASP A 131 6.25 -16.82 2.03
N LEU A 132 7.03 -17.23 3.03
CA LEU A 132 8.22 -18.07 2.88
C LEU A 132 7.95 -19.44 2.23
N TYR A 133 6.69 -19.87 2.20
CA TYR A 133 6.29 -21.16 1.65
C TYR A 133 5.46 -21.03 0.37
N SER A 134 5.33 -19.82 -0.18
CA SER A 134 4.64 -19.61 -1.45
C SER A 134 5.44 -20.23 -2.60
N ASP A 135 4.75 -20.82 -3.56
CA ASP A 135 5.33 -21.25 -4.84
C ASP A 135 5.86 -20.05 -5.66
N THR A 136 5.39 -18.84 -5.36
CA THR A 136 5.86 -17.56 -5.93
C THR A 136 6.95 -16.88 -5.09
N TRP A 137 7.51 -17.57 -4.08
CA TRP A 137 8.49 -16.97 -3.16
C TRP A 137 9.64 -16.29 -3.88
N GLU A 138 10.21 -16.92 -4.92
CA GLU A 138 11.32 -16.32 -5.66
C GLU A 138 10.90 -15.01 -6.35
N GLU A 139 9.71 -14.97 -6.96
CA GLU A 139 9.19 -13.79 -7.64
C GLU A 139 8.83 -12.66 -6.66
N ASP A 140 8.19 -12.99 -5.53
CA ASP A 140 7.81 -12.02 -4.51
C ASP A 140 9.03 -11.49 -3.74
N TYR A 141 10.01 -12.35 -3.49
CA TYR A 141 11.30 -11.97 -2.92
C TYR A 141 12.07 -11.09 -3.89
N GLU A 142 12.16 -11.45 -5.17
CA GLU A 142 12.81 -10.61 -6.19
C GLU A 142 12.11 -9.26 -6.31
N ARG A 143 10.77 -9.22 -6.34
CA ARG A 143 10.02 -7.96 -6.35
C ARG A 143 10.37 -7.09 -5.14
N TRP A 144 10.35 -7.66 -3.93
CA TRP A 144 10.72 -6.93 -2.72
C TRP A 144 12.18 -6.47 -2.74
N PHE A 145 13.10 -7.32 -3.19
CA PHE A 145 14.53 -7.05 -3.24
C PHE A 145 14.84 -5.93 -4.25
N PHE A 146 14.25 -5.99 -5.45
CA PHE A 146 14.47 -5.04 -6.53
C PHE A 146 13.60 -3.79 -6.46
N GLU A 147 12.51 -3.75 -5.67
CA GLU A 147 11.63 -2.56 -5.53
C GLU A 147 12.37 -1.26 -5.14
N GLU A 148 13.50 -1.35 -4.42
CA GLU A 148 14.35 -0.18 -4.09
C GLU A 148 15.53 -0.01 -5.05
N LEU A 149 16.09 -1.10 -5.59
CA LEU A 149 17.11 -1.02 -6.65
C LEU A 149 16.53 -0.36 -7.92
N ASP A 150 15.27 -0.65 -8.25
CA ASP A 150 14.51 0.02 -9.30
C ASP A 150 14.15 1.47 -8.96
N ARG A 151 14.15 1.88 -7.69
CA ARG A 151 13.90 3.28 -7.30
C ARG A 151 15.19 4.12 -7.26
N ALA A 152 16.35 3.48 -7.08
CA ALA A 152 17.66 4.11 -6.98
C ALA A 152 18.48 4.05 -8.29
N MET A 153 18.44 2.93 -9.03
CA MET A 153 19.07 2.81 -10.36
C MET A 153 18.19 3.33 -11.48
N MET A 154 16.88 3.10 -11.40
CA MET A 154 15.93 3.90 -12.15
C MET A 154 15.57 5.02 -11.19
N GLY A 155 16.04 6.24 -11.44
CA GLY A 155 15.18 7.35 -11.09
C GLY A 155 13.85 7.04 -11.77
N GLU A 156 12.89 6.50 -11.04
CA GLU A 156 11.51 6.35 -11.50
C GLU A 156 10.95 7.78 -11.47
N VAL A 157 11.49 8.59 -12.38
CA VAL A 157 10.70 9.28 -13.37
C VAL A 157 9.72 8.23 -13.89
N VAL A 158 8.66 7.95 -13.11
CA VAL A 158 7.35 7.69 -13.69
C VAL A 158 7.23 8.84 -14.64
N SER A 159 7.50 8.57 -15.90
CA SER A 159 7.57 9.61 -16.89
C SER A 159 6.29 10.37 -16.72
N VAL A 160 6.43 11.65 -16.39
CA VAL A 160 5.30 12.54 -16.16
C VAL A 160 4.40 12.55 -17.41
N SER A 161 4.91 12.06 -18.56
CA SER A 161 4.23 11.83 -19.82
C SER A 161 3.83 10.38 -20.14
N GLN A 162 4.05 9.38 -19.27
CA GLN A 162 3.62 8.00 -19.54
C GLN A 162 2.09 7.93 -19.55
N THR A 163 1.54 7.52 -20.69
CA THR A 163 0.10 7.32 -20.88
C THR A 163 -0.42 6.20 -19.98
N PHE A 164 -1.71 6.24 -19.66
CA PHE A 164 -2.36 5.12 -18.98
C PHE A 164 -2.48 3.94 -19.94
N ASP A 165 -2.19 2.74 -19.46
CA ASP A 165 -2.54 1.53 -20.18
C ASP A 165 -4.03 1.26 -20.00
N VAL A 166 -4.72 0.96 -21.10
CA VAL A 166 -6.15 0.69 -21.10
C VAL A 166 -6.32 -0.77 -21.44
N ASP A 167 -6.89 -1.54 -20.51
CA ASP A 167 -7.20 -2.96 -20.72
C ASP A 167 -7.93 -3.15 -22.05
N SER A 168 -7.20 -3.74 -23.01
CA SER A 168 -7.66 -3.85 -24.38
C SER A 168 -8.82 -4.84 -24.53
N MET A 169 -8.90 -5.85 -23.66
CA MET A 169 -9.98 -6.85 -23.67
C MET A 169 -11.27 -6.24 -23.14
N VAL A 170 -11.21 -5.56 -21.99
CA VAL A 170 -12.35 -4.84 -21.42
C VAL A 170 -12.80 -3.73 -22.36
N SER A 171 -11.86 -2.99 -22.96
CA SER A 171 -12.17 -1.94 -23.93
C SER A 171 -12.86 -2.45 -25.18
N GLN A 172 -12.58 -3.67 -25.65
CA GLN A 172 -13.26 -4.24 -26.81
C GLN A 172 -14.71 -4.65 -26.52
N VAL A 173 -15.00 -5.13 -25.31
CA VAL A 173 -16.34 -5.66 -24.97
C VAL A 173 -17.31 -4.62 -24.38
N VAL A 174 -16.79 -3.51 -23.84
CA VAL A 174 -17.59 -2.45 -23.22
C VAL A 174 -17.76 -1.26 -24.17
N SER A 175 -19.01 -0.79 -24.33
CA SER A 175 -19.33 0.48 -24.99
C SER A 175 -19.69 1.58 -23.98
N GLU A 176 -19.65 2.85 -24.40
CA GLU A 176 -20.11 3.97 -23.56
C GLU A 176 -21.57 3.80 -23.11
N ALA A 177 -22.43 3.30 -24.00
CA ALA A 177 -23.83 3.00 -23.67
C ALA A 177 -23.96 1.91 -22.59
N ASP A 178 -23.02 0.96 -22.51
CA ASP A 178 -23.02 -0.03 -21.43
C ASP A 178 -22.68 0.61 -20.09
N ILE A 179 -21.72 1.55 -20.06
CA ILE A 179 -21.33 2.30 -18.85
C ILE A 179 -22.51 3.16 -18.38
N GLU A 180 -23.15 3.88 -19.29
CA GLU A 180 -24.36 4.66 -19.00
C GLU A 180 -25.50 3.78 -18.46
N SER A 181 -25.66 2.57 -19.00
CA SER A 181 -26.68 1.61 -18.54
C SER A 181 -26.43 1.11 -17.11
N GLY A 182 -25.17 1.13 -16.65
CA GLY A 182 -24.78 0.81 -15.28
C GLY A 182 -25.29 1.81 -14.23
N LYS A 183 -25.81 2.98 -14.67
CA LYS A 183 -26.35 4.05 -13.81
C LYS A 183 -25.40 4.43 -12.66
N THR A 184 -24.11 4.45 -12.96
CA THR A 184 -23.06 4.80 -12.01
C THR A 184 -22.74 6.30 -12.11
N SER A 185 -22.64 6.97 -10.96
CA SER A 185 -22.09 8.33 -10.86
C SER A 185 -20.57 8.33 -10.61
N LEU A 186 -19.95 7.15 -10.43
CA LEU A 186 -18.58 7.03 -9.93
C LEU A 186 -17.54 7.79 -10.76
N PRO A 187 -17.54 7.75 -12.10
CA PRO A 187 -16.56 8.53 -12.88
C PRO A 187 -16.71 10.04 -12.67
N ASP A 188 -17.94 10.56 -12.59
CA ASP A 188 -18.20 11.98 -12.42
C ASP A 188 -17.95 12.45 -10.98
N ASP A 189 -18.26 11.60 -10.00
CA ASP A 189 -17.90 11.81 -8.60
C ASP A 189 -16.38 11.79 -8.40
N PHE A 190 -15.67 10.88 -9.09
CA PHE A 190 -14.21 10.83 -9.05
C PHE A 190 -13.58 12.08 -9.69
N ARG A 191 -14.12 12.57 -10.82
CA ARG A 191 -13.71 13.87 -11.40
C ARG A 191 -13.94 15.02 -10.44
N THR A 192 -15.06 15.01 -9.70
CA THR A 192 -15.38 16.03 -8.70
C THR A 192 -14.39 15.99 -7.53
N PHE A 193 -14.02 14.78 -7.08
CA PHE A 193 -12.95 14.56 -6.11
C PHE A 193 -11.59 15.09 -6.60
N LEU A 194 -11.18 14.77 -7.83
CA LEU A 194 -9.92 15.25 -8.42
C LEU A 194 -9.90 16.78 -8.57
N ARG A 195 -11.01 17.39 -8.98
CA ARG A 195 -11.16 18.85 -9.09
C ARG A 195 -10.99 19.53 -7.73
N TYR A 196 -11.59 18.95 -6.69
CA TYR A 196 -11.44 19.46 -5.33
C TYR A 196 -9.99 19.39 -4.86
N ILE A 197 -9.31 18.26 -5.04
CA ILE A 197 -7.89 18.12 -4.64
C ILE A 197 -7.00 19.07 -5.43
N SER A 198 -7.21 19.18 -6.74
CA SER A 198 -6.47 20.12 -7.60
C SER A 198 -6.62 21.57 -7.13
N SER A 199 -7.85 21.95 -6.73
CA SER A 199 -8.14 23.30 -6.20
C SER A 199 -7.54 23.53 -4.81
N ASN A 200 -7.24 22.46 -4.07
CA ASN A 200 -6.66 22.48 -2.73
C ASN A 200 -5.29 21.81 -2.71
N ASN A 201 -4.49 22.01 -3.75
CA ASN A 201 -3.16 21.39 -3.88
C ASN A 201 -2.28 21.69 -2.65
N GLY A 202 -1.65 20.67 -2.09
CA GLY A 202 -0.91 20.74 -0.84
C GLY A 202 -1.79 20.71 0.42
N MET A 203 -3.06 20.29 0.32
CA MET A 203 -3.94 20.17 1.49
C MET A 203 -3.35 19.25 2.55
N LYS A 204 -3.40 19.69 3.81
CA LYS A 204 -2.78 18.95 4.90
C LYS A 204 -3.56 17.68 5.24
N LEU A 205 -2.83 16.60 5.49
CA LEU A 205 -3.40 15.30 5.89
C LEU A 205 -3.32 15.10 7.40
N THR A 206 -3.90 14.00 7.90
CA THR A 206 -3.76 13.56 9.28
C THR A 206 -2.35 13.02 9.51
N THR A 207 -1.82 13.19 10.73
CA THR A 207 -0.44 12.82 11.04
C THR A 207 -0.21 11.31 11.17
N ALA A 208 -1.22 10.56 11.62
CA ALA A 208 -1.06 9.13 11.90
C ALA A 208 -1.06 8.27 10.63
N ASN A 209 -1.94 8.58 9.68
CA ASN A 209 -2.21 7.72 8.52
C ASN A 209 -2.16 8.47 7.17
N SER A 210 -1.81 9.76 7.19
CA SER A 210 -1.84 10.62 6.00
C SER A 210 -3.22 10.62 5.31
N PHE A 211 -4.30 10.64 6.10
CA PHE A 211 -5.66 10.68 5.58
C PHE A 211 -6.19 12.10 5.40
N ILE A 212 -7.16 12.24 4.50
CA ILE A 212 -7.99 13.43 4.34
C ILE A 212 -8.59 13.79 5.70
N ARG A 213 -8.44 15.06 6.07
CA ARG A 213 -8.94 15.56 7.36
C ARG A 213 -10.46 15.61 7.33
N ARG A 214 -11.06 15.46 8.51
CA ARG A 214 -12.51 15.45 8.69
C ARG A 214 -13.23 16.62 7.99
N LYS A 215 -12.71 17.83 8.09
CA LYS A 215 -13.28 19.01 7.41
C LYS A 215 -13.42 18.79 5.90
N ASP A 216 -12.34 18.33 5.28
CA ASP A 216 -12.26 18.15 3.83
C ASP A 216 -13.02 16.89 3.40
N LEU A 217 -13.05 15.86 4.23
CA LEU A 217 -13.90 14.67 4.07
C LEU A 217 -15.38 15.04 3.94
N PHE A 218 -15.93 15.80 4.90
CA PHE A 218 -17.33 16.24 4.83
C PHE A 218 -17.60 17.16 3.65
N THR A 219 -16.62 18.00 3.30
CA THR A 219 -16.75 18.88 2.13
C THR A 219 -16.84 18.04 0.85
N LEU A 220 -15.93 17.09 0.66
CA LEU A 220 -15.93 16.17 -0.47
C LEU A 220 -17.20 15.32 -0.55
N ASN A 221 -17.64 14.75 0.59
CA ASN A 221 -18.84 13.94 0.64
C ASN A 221 -20.09 14.74 0.22
N ASN A 222 -20.16 16.04 0.54
CA ASN A 222 -21.27 16.90 0.12
C ASN A 222 -21.19 17.37 -1.34
N LEU A 223 -20.06 17.17 -2.02
CA LEU A 223 -19.86 17.58 -3.41
C LEU A 223 -20.20 16.48 -4.42
N ILE A 224 -20.16 15.22 -4.00
CA ILE A 224 -20.50 14.07 -4.85
C ILE A 224 -22.02 13.91 -4.99
N GLU A 225 -22.48 13.27 -6.06
CA GLU A 225 -23.90 13.10 -6.39
C GLU A 225 -24.66 12.26 -5.36
N SER A 226 -23.99 11.24 -4.81
CA SER A 226 -24.56 10.35 -3.79
C SER A 226 -23.78 10.45 -2.48
N PRO A 227 -24.00 11.49 -1.66
CA PRO A 227 -23.34 11.64 -0.36
C PRO A 227 -23.67 10.47 0.58
N GLU A 228 -22.66 9.98 1.30
CA GLU A 228 -22.85 8.99 2.36
C GLU A 228 -23.34 9.66 3.64
N ASP A 229 -24.20 8.98 4.41
CA ASP A 229 -24.62 9.47 5.72
C ASP A 229 -23.50 9.22 6.75
N LEU A 230 -22.70 10.25 7.03
CA LEU A 230 -21.53 10.15 7.90
C LEU A 230 -21.81 10.75 9.27
N LYS A 231 -21.49 10.00 10.33
CA LYS A 231 -21.49 10.51 11.72
C LYS A 231 -20.54 11.69 11.85
N GLY A 232 -20.87 12.67 12.69
CA GLY A 232 -20.01 13.84 12.93
C GLY A 232 -18.57 13.54 13.40
N SER A 233 -18.32 12.34 13.93
CA SER A 233 -16.98 11.85 14.31
C SER A 233 -16.23 11.08 13.21
N ALA A 234 -16.84 10.90 12.04
CA ALA A 234 -16.29 10.13 10.93
C ALA A 234 -14.90 10.65 10.50
N ASN A 235 -14.07 9.70 10.08
CA ASN A 235 -12.75 9.87 9.49
C ASN A 235 -12.75 9.24 8.09
N GLN A 236 -11.69 9.42 7.31
CA GLN A 236 -11.69 9.04 5.89
C GLN A 236 -12.13 7.58 5.65
N PRO A 237 -11.64 6.54 6.35
CA PRO A 237 -12.07 5.17 6.09
C PRO A 237 -13.55 4.88 6.39
N ASP A 238 -14.21 5.74 7.17
CA ASP A 238 -15.66 5.62 7.45
C ASP A 238 -16.49 6.01 6.22
N SER A 239 -15.93 6.80 5.30
CA SER A 239 -16.53 7.04 3.98
C SER A 239 -15.98 6.06 2.96
N ARG A 240 -16.81 5.14 2.46
CA ARG A 240 -16.35 4.12 1.51
C ARG A 240 -15.96 4.75 0.19
N THR A 241 -16.78 5.70 -0.28
CA THR A 241 -16.59 6.38 -1.55
C THR A 241 -15.33 7.24 -1.54
N ILE A 242 -15.18 8.14 -0.57
CA ILE A 242 -14.00 9.02 -0.50
C ILE A 242 -12.72 8.23 -0.20
N HIS A 243 -12.80 7.16 0.60
CA HIS A 243 -11.65 6.31 0.85
C HIS A 243 -11.23 5.49 -0.38
N LEU A 244 -12.18 4.99 -1.17
CA LEU A 244 -11.91 4.35 -2.46
C LEU A 244 -11.22 5.34 -3.41
N PHE A 245 -11.75 6.56 -3.54
CA PHE A 245 -11.18 7.58 -4.43
C PHE A 245 -9.77 8.00 -4.03
N TYR A 246 -9.51 8.15 -2.73
CA TYR A 246 -8.17 8.40 -2.23
C TYR A 246 -7.19 7.29 -2.64
N ASN A 247 -7.58 6.02 -2.49
CA ASN A 247 -6.71 4.90 -2.85
C ASN A 247 -6.52 4.80 -4.37
N LEU A 248 -7.57 5.00 -5.18
CA LEU A 248 -7.47 5.06 -6.64
C LEU A 248 -6.52 6.15 -7.11
N ALA A 249 -6.66 7.37 -6.58
CA ALA A 249 -5.80 8.49 -6.97
C ALA A 249 -4.33 8.24 -6.61
N LYS A 250 -4.05 7.56 -5.49
CA LYS A 250 -2.68 7.17 -5.13
C LYS A 250 -2.13 6.07 -6.01
N THR A 251 -2.91 5.00 -6.25
CA THR A 251 -2.49 3.87 -7.09
C THR A 251 -2.20 4.30 -8.52
N LEU A 252 -3.02 5.20 -9.07
CA LEU A 252 -2.82 5.77 -10.41
C LEU A 252 -1.75 6.87 -10.47
N ASN A 253 -1.10 7.16 -9.33
CA ASN A 253 -0.12 8.22 -9.15
C ASN A 253 -0.64 9.60 -9.61
N LEU A 254 -1.93 9.87 -9.41
CA LEU A 254 -2.55 11.19 -9.65
C LEU A 254 -2.25 12.17 -8.52
N VAL A 255 -2.01 11.63 -7.32
CA VAL A 255 -1.66 12.37 -6.12
C VAL A 255 -0.55 11.68 -5.35
N VAL A 256 0.29 12.47 -4.69
CA VAL A 256 1.36 12.02 -3.80
C VAL A 256 1.26 12.70 -2.45
N VAL A 257 1.84 12.09 -1.41
CA VAL A 257 2.00 12.73 -0.11
C VAL A 257 3.40 13.33 -0.05
N ASN A 258 3.49 14.65 0.08
CA ASN A 258 4.76 15.35 0.15
C ASN A 258 5.42 15.21 1.53
N GLU A 259 6.65 15.71 1.66
CA GLU A 259 7.44 15.68 2.90
C GLU A 259 6.77 16.39 4.09
N LYS A 260 5.88 17.35 3.80
CA LYS A 260 5.13 18.13 4.81
C LYS A 260 3.81 17.47 5.20
N ASN A 261 3.58 16.22 4.79
CA ASN A 261 2.33 15.49 4.98
C ASN A 261 1.11 16.23 4.39
N GLY A 262 1.31 16.82 3.21
CA GLY A 262 0.28 17.40 2.37
C GLY A 262 0.05 16.55 1.12
N MET A 263 -1.18 16.54 0.63
CA MET A 263 -1.52 15.89 -0.63
C MET A 263 -1.23 16.82 -1.79
N GLU A 264 -0.34 16.41 -2.68
CA GLU A 264 -0.01 17.15 -3.89
C GLU A 264 -0.48 16.40 -5.13
N VAL A 265 -1.01 17.14 -6.11
CA VAL A 265 -1.35 16.57 -7.42
C VAL A 265 -0.10 16.35 -8.25
N THR A 266 -0.10 15.31 -9.05
CA THR A 266 0.92 15.07 -10.07
C THR A 266 0.40 15.53 -11.43
N PRO A 267 1.26 15.76 -12.43
CA PRO A 267 0.78 16.11 -13.77
C PRO A 267 0.02 14.98 -14.47
N ARG A 268 0.07 13.73 -13.95
CA ARG A 268 -0.76 12.62 -14.46
C ARG A 268 -2.26 12.89 -14.30
N ILE A 269 -2.64 13.77 -13.39
CA ILE A 269 -4.05 14.18 -13.22
C ILE A 269 -4.60 14.81 -14.50
N GLU A 270 -3.80 15.61 -15.22
CA GLU A 270 -4.22 16.23 -16.48
C GLU A 270 -4.34 15.20 -17.59
N ILE A 271 -3.37 14.27 -17.66
CA ILE A 271 -3.41 13.14 -18.60
C ILE A 271 -4.69 12.34 -18.40
N PHE A 272 -4.98 11.93 -17.16
CA PHE A 272 -6.18 11.15 -16.82
C PHE A 272 -7.46 11.91 -17.15
N THR A 273 -7.54 13.19 -16.76
CA THR A 273 -8.75 14.02 -16.95
C THR A 273 -9.05 14.27 -18.43
N ASN A 274 -8.03 14.24 -19.29
CA ASN A 274 -8.17 14.40 -20.75
C ASN A 274 -8.58 13.11 -21.48
N LEU A 275 -8.56 11.95 -20.82
CA LEU A 275 -8.99 10.70 -21.45
C LEU A 275 -10.50 10.69 -21.72
N PRO A 276 -10.98 9.96 -22.74
CA PRO A 276 -12.39 9.70 -22.94
C PRO A 276 -13.07 9.09 -21.69
N PRO A 277 -14.37 9.34 -21.44
CA PRO A 277 -15.08 8.80 -20.27
C PRO A 277 -14.99 7.29 -20.14
N LYS A 278 -15.08 6.56 -21.25
CA LYS A 278 -14.91 5.11 -21.28
C LYS A 278 -13.54 4.66 -20.76
N GLU A 279 -12.47 5.29 -21.22
CA GLU A 279 -11.10 4.94 -20.82
C GLU A 279 -10.87 5.25 -19.35
N GLN A 280 -11.34 6.41 -18.88
CA GLN A 280 -11.29 6.76 -17.45
C GLN A 280 -11.97 5.68 -16.60
N PHE A 281 -13.16 5.22 -17.02
CA PHE A 281 -13.88 4.15 -16.31
C PHE A 281 -13.07 2.85 -16.27
N ILE A 282 -12.53 2.40 -17.41
CA ILE A 282 -11.76 1.15 -17.49
C ILE A 282 -10.51 1.22 -16.61
N ILE A 283 -9.77 2.32 -16.68
CA ILE A 283 -8.57 2.54 -15.85
C ILE A 283 -8.92 2.55 -14.36
N LEU A 284 -10.03 3.17 -13.97
CA LEU A 284 -10.46 3.16 -12.57
C LEU A 284 -10.86 1.76 -12.10
N PHE A 285 -11.54 1.01 -12.95
CA PHE A 285 -11.93 -0.36 -12.62
C PHE A 285 -10.71 -1.28 -12.52
N ASP A 286 -9.78 -1.19 -13.47
CA ASP A 286 -8.51 -1.94 -13.46
C ASP A 286 -7.67 -1.58 -12.22
N ALA A 287 -7.52 -0.29 -11.92
CA ALA A 287 -6.86 0.18 -10.70
C ALA A 287 -7.50 -0.40 -9.44
N PHE A 288 -8.84 -0.43 -9.37
CA PHE A 288 -9.56 -1.01 -8.25
C PHE A 288 -9.39 -2.53 -8.15
N TRP A 289 -9.49 -3.24 -9.27
CA TRP A 289 -9.55 -4.69 -9.28
C TRP A 289 -8.16 -5.34 -9.16
N ASN A 290 -7.17 -4.79 -9.86
CA ASN A 290 -5.86 -5.42 -10.03
C ASN A 290 -4.73 -4.73 -9.25
N HIS A 291 -4.77 -3.40 -9.11
CA HIS A 291 -3.60 -2.64 -8.62
C HIS A 291 -3.73 -2.17 -7.17
N ILE A 292 -4.94 -1.93 -6.67
CA ILE A 292 -5.17 -1.63 -5.25
C ILE A 292 -5.04 -2.92 -4.45
N GLU A 293 -4.13 -2.93 -3.48
CA GLU A 293 -4.19 -3.89 -2.37
C GLU A 293 -5.52 -3.70 -1.62
N TRP A 294 -6.45 -4.65 -1.74
CA TRP A 294 -7.81 -4.53 -1.19
C TRP A 294 -7.78 -4.19 0.30
N ARG A 295 -6.84 -4.75 1.08
CA ARG A 295 -6.64 -4.44 2.51
C ARG A 295 -6.51 -2.94 2.81
N ARG A 296 -6.02 -2.13 1.87
CA ARG A 296 -5.91 -0.67 2.02
C ARG A 296 -7.25 0.05 1.96
N LEU A 297 -8.33 -0.65 1.61
CA LEU A 297 -9.70 -0.15 1.66
C LEU A 297 -10.33 -0.33 3.05
N LEU A 298 -9.70 -1.09 3.95
CA LEU A 298 -10.14 -1.23 5.34
C LEU A 298 -9.55 -0.14 6.25
N PRO A 299 -10.24 0.23 7.34
CA PRO A 299 -9.69 1.06 8.39
C PRO A 299 -8.41 0.46 9.00
N PRO A 300 -7.41 1.27 9.41
CA PRO A 300 -6.13 0.77 9.97
C PRO A 300 -6.24 -0.10 11.23
N GLN A 301 -7.40 -0.08 11.88
CA GLN A 301 -7.68 -0.78 13.13
C GLN A 301 -8.39 -2.13 12.90
N ASP A 302 -8.79 -2.41 11.66
CA ASP A 302 -9.33 -3.70 11.25
C ASP A 302 -8.17 -4.58 10.76
N CYS A 303 -7.47 -5.21 11.72
CA CYS A 303 -6.30 -6.07 11.49
C CYS A 303 -6.66 -7.47 10.94
N ALA A 304 -7.84 -7.66 10.35
CA ALA A 304 -8.36 -9.00 10.03
C ALA A 304 -8.97 -9.04 8.62
N GLY A 305 -8.12 -9.27 7.62
CA GLY A 305 -8.53 -9.57 6.25
C GLY A 305 -7.37 -10.21 5.50
N PRO A 306 -7.37 -11.53 5.28
CA PRO A 306 -6.21 -12.25 4.77
C PRO A 306 -5.99 -11.99 3.27
N ASP A 307 -4.74 -11.75 2.88
CA ASP A 307 -4.30 -11.45 1.51
C ASP A 307 -4.81 -12.48 0.47
N TRP A 308 -5.19 -13.69 0.92
CA TRP A 308 -5.80 -14.72 0.06
C TRP A 308 -7.13 -14.30 -0.59
N VAL A 309 -7.95 -13.42 0.00
CA VAL A 309 -9.22 -13.01 -0.63
C VAL A 309 -8.95 -12.26 -1.94
N GLN A 310 -7.92 -11.42 -1.96
CA GLN A 310 -7.48 -10.74 -3.17
C GLN A 310 -6.77 -11.69 -4.12
N ALA A 311 -6.02 -12.68 -3.61
CA ALA A 311 -5.45 -13.75 -4.44
C ALA A 311 -6.54 -14.56 -5.16
N SER A 312 -7.71 -14.75 -4.53
CA SER A 312 -8.86 -15.44 -5.10
C SER A 312 -9.76 -14.57 -5.99
N ARG A 313 -9.36 -13.34 -6.34
CA ARG A 313 -10.21 -12.41 -7.11
C ARG A 313 -10.63 -12.96 -8.48
N ASP A 314 -9.80 -13.78 -9.12
CA ASP A 314 -10.14 -14.37 -10.41
C ASP A 314 -11.24 -15.43 -10.27
N VAL A 315 -11.18 -16.25 -9.22
CA VAL A 315 -12.25 -17.21 -8.88
C VAL A 315 -13.57 -16.48 -8.59
N ILE A 316 -13.48 -15.34 -7.90
CA ILE A 316 -14.63 -14.45 -7.64
C ILE A 316 -15.17 -13.88 -8.96
N ALA A 317 -14.30 -13.33 -9.82
CA ALA A 317 -14.68 -12.76 -11.11
C ALA A 317 -15.39 -13.79 -11.99
N VAL A 318 -14.83 -15.01 -12.11
CA VAL A 318 -15.45 -16.14 -12.82
C VAL A 318 -16.84 -16.44 -12.29
N HIS A 319 -16.97 -16.53 -10.98
CA HIS A 319 -18.26 -16.85 -10.37
C HIS A 319 -19.29 -15.76 -10.63
N LEU A 320 -18.93 -14.49 -10.43
CA LEU A 320 -19.82 -13.36 -10.64
C LEU A 320 -20.17 -13.17 -12.13
N ALA A 321 -19.23 -13.41 -13.05
CA ALA A 321 -19.46 -13.36 -14.49
C ALA A 321 -20.46 -14.44 -14.98
N ALA A 322 -20.53 -15.57 -14.28
CA ALA A 322 -21.48 -16.64 -14.58
C ALA A 322 -22.91 -16.35 -14.07
N CYS A 323 -23.10 -15.33 -13.21
CA CYS A 323 -24.42 -14.93 -12.74
C CYS A 323 -25.22 -14.20 -13.83
N GLU A 324 -26.49 -14.56 -14.00
CA GLU A 324 -27.39 -13.96 -14.98
C GLU A 324 -27.71 -12.50 -14.62
N PRO A 325 -27.53 -11.54 -15.54
CA PRO A 325 -27.88 -10.15 -15.30
C PRO A 325 -29.34 -9.95 -14.90
N GLY A 326 -29.59 -9.14 -13.87
CA GLY A 326 -30.93 -8.83 -13.36
C GLY A 326 -31.58 -9.92 -12.49
N ARG A 327 -30.98 -11.12 -12.40
CA ARG A 327 -31.41 -12.16 -11.47
C ARG A 327 -30.88 -11.86 -10.07
N ARG A 328 -31.73 -12.04 -9.05
CA ARG A 328 -31.33 -11.93 -7.65
C ARG A 328 -30.79 -13.25 -7.14
N TYR A 329 -29.64 -13.18 -6.50
CA TYR A 329 -28.95 -14.30 -5.88
C TYR A 329 -28.85 -14.06 -4.38
N HIS A 330 -29.04 -15.11 -3.58
CA HIS A 330 -28.85 -15.03 -2.14
C HIS A 330 -27.36 -14.92 -1.84
N PHE A 331 -26.96 -13.85 -1.16
CA PHE A 331 -25.55 -13.51 -0.99
C PHE A 331 -24.77 -14.56 -0.19
N ASP A 332 -25.35 -15.08 0.89
CA ASP A 332 -24.74 -16.13 1.70
C ASP A 332 -24.62 -17.46 0.95
N GLU A 333 -25.54 -17.77 0.04
CA GLU A 333 -25.47 -18.98 -0.77
C GLU A 333 -24.35 -18.91 -1.81
N GLU A 334 -24.24 -17.81 -2.55
CA GLU A 334 -23.21 -17.67 -3.57
C GLU A 334 -21.81 -17.47 -2.97
N THR A 335 -21.68 -16.70 -1.89
CA THR A 335 -20.39 -16.57 -1.18
C THR A 335 -19.91 -17.91 -0.62
N ARG A 336 -20.82 -18.79 -0.18
CA ARG A 336 -20.49 -20.17 0.19
C ARG A 336 -20.00 -20.98 -1.02
N ARG A 337 -20.64 -20.86 -2.18
CA ARG A 337 -20.19 -21.54 -3.41
C ARG A 337 -18.84 -21.04 -3.89
N ILE A 338 -18.58 -19.74 -3.79
CA ILE A 338 -17.24 -19.17 -4.06
C ILE A 338 -16.22 -19.76 -3.09
N GLY A 339 -16.53 -19.78 -1.78
CA GLY A 339 -15.65 -20.36 -0.77
C GLY A 339 -15.32 -21.83 -1.01
N MET A 340 -16.29 -22.63 -1.47
CA MET A 340 -16.04 -24.03 -1.87
C MET A 340 -15.05 -24.14 -3.02
N LYS A 341 -15.21 -23.32 -4.07
CA LYS A 341 -14.28 -23.30 -5.21
C LYS A 341 -12.86 -22.91 -4.80
N ILE A 342 -12.72 -21.98 -3.85
CA ILE A 342 -11.42 -21.57 -3.31
C ILE A 342 -10.80 -22.70 -2.48
N GLY A 343 -11.58 -23.33 -1.59
CA GLY A 343 -11.10 -24.44 -0.75
C GLY A 343 -10.66 -25.68 -1.54
N ASP A 344 -11.29 -25.94 -2.68
CA ASP A 344 -10.92 -27.02 -3.60
C ASP A 344 -9.57 -26.78 -4.32
N ILE A 345 -9.10 -25.52 -4.37
CA ILE A 345 -7.82 -25.15 -5.01
C ILE A 345 -6.65 -25.27 -4.02
N ASP A 346 -6.83 -24.86 -2.75
CA ASP A 346 -5.73 -24.71 -1.78
C ASP A 346 -5.64 -25.83 -0.72
N GLY A 347 -6.43 -26.90 -0.84
CA GLY A 347 -6.42 -27.99 0.15
C GLY A 347 -6.86 -27.57 1.57
N ILE A 348 -7.53 -26.43 1.69
CA ILE A 348 -8.03 -25.88 2.95
C ILE A 348 -9.19 -26.78 3.43
N SER A 349 -8.96 -27.49 4.54
CA SER A 349 -9.92 -28.43 5.14
C SER A 349 -11.32 -27.81 5.34
N GLU A 350 -12.36 -28.55 4.91
CA GLU A 350 -13.79 -28.26 5.11
C GLU A 350 -14.15 -27.90 6.57
N ALA A 351 -13.32 -28.29 7.54
CA ALA A 351 -13.51 -28.04 8.97
C ALA A 351 -13.40 -26.57 9.39
N TYR A 352 -12.89 -25.68 8.52
CA TYR A 352 -12.66 -24.25 8.82
C TYR A 352 -13.67 -23.29 8.16
N LEU A 353 -14.82 -23.75 7.68
CA LEU A 353 -15.86 -22.87 7.10
C LEU A 353 -17.02 -22.54 8.08
N PRO A 354 -16.81 -21.90 9.25
CA PRO A 354 -17.92 -21.32 9.99
C PRO A 354 -18.25 -19.94 9.38
N ILE A 355 -19.33 -19.87 8.62
CA ILE A 355 -19.88 -18.66 7.97
C ILE A 355 -18.99 -18.20 6.79
N SER A 356 -19.58 -17.87 5.65
CA SER A 356 -18.84 -17.38 4.48
C SER A 356 -17.98 -16.19 4.88
N PHE A 357 -16.65 -16.35 4.95
CA PHE A 357 -15.74 -15.27 5.34
C PHE A 357 -15.90 -14.06 4.41
N LEU A 358 -16.21 -14.28 3.12
CA LEU A 358 -16.58 -13.22 2.19
C LEU A 358 -17.76 -12.36 2.68
N SER A 359 -18.71 -12.93 3.45
CA SER A 359 -19.85 -12.24 4.06
C SER A 359 -19.54 -11.46 5.35
N ILE A 360 -18.35 -11.64 5.96
CA ILE A 360 -17.94 -10.97 7.21
C ILE A 360 -16.57 -10.26 7.05
N ASN A 361 -16.07 -10.12 5.83
CA ASN A 361 -14.72 -9.59 5.57
C ASN A 361 -14.76 -8.46 4.54
N ILE A 362 -13.58 -8.03 4.11
CA ILE A 362 -13.31 -6.98 3.14
C ILE A 362 -14.16 -7.05 1.87
N PHE A 363 -14.51 -8.27 1.44
CA PHE A 363 -15.33 -8.47 0.26
C PHE A 363 -16.74 -7.86 0.44
N ALA A 364 -17.49 -8.27 1.46
CA ALA A 364 -18.78 -7.67 1.76
C ALA A 364 -18.68 -6.20 2.20
N GLU A 365 -17.66 -5.84 2.96
CA GLU A 365 -17.52 -4.50 3.54
C GLU A 365 -17.13 -3.44 2.51
N ARG A 366 -16.20 -3.76 1.60
CA ARG A 366 -15.53 -2.79 0.72
C ARG A 366 -15.69 -3.11 -0.76
N ILE A 367 -15.53 -4.37 -1.14
CA ILE A 367 -15.55 -4.77 -2.56
C ILE A 367 -16.98 -4.73 -3.12
N MET A 368 -17.97 -5.28 -2.42
CA MET A 368 -19.37 -5.23 -2.86
C MET A 368 -19.89 -3.78 -3.02
N PRO A 369 -19.69 -2.86 -2.06
CA PRO A 369 -20.01 -1.44 -2.25
C PRO A 369 -19.26 -0.78 -3.41
N ALA A 370 -17.97 -1.10 -3.60
CA ALA A 370 -17.20 -0.56 -4.71
C ALA A 370 -17.76 -1.06 -6.06
N LEU A 371 -18.01 -2.37 -6.21
CA LEU A 371 -18.62 -2.95 -7.41
C LEU A 371 -20.00 -2.35 -7.70
N LYS A 372 -20.80 -2.07 -6.67
CA LYS A 372 -22.05 -1.31 -6.83
C LYS A 372 -21.82 0.11 -7.29
N SER A 373 -20.83 0.79 -6.74
CA SER A 373 -20.46 2.16 -7.15
C SER A 373 -19.99 2.20 -8.59
N PHE A 374 -19.27 1.19 -9.08
CA PHE A 374 -18.91 1.03 -10.51
C PHE A 374 -20.08 0.60 -11.41
N GLY A 375 -21.28 0.33 -10.86
CA GLY A 375 -22.42 -0.14 -11.65
C GLY A 375 -22.28 -1.58 -12.15
N ILE A 376 -21.38 -2.38 -11.57
CA ILE A 376 -21.14 -3.79 -11.94
C ILE A 376 -22.24 -4.70 -11.40
N LEU A 377 -22.73 -4.41 -10.20
CA LEU A 377 -23.79 -5.16 -9.53
C LEU A 377 -24.65 -4.23 -8.69
N ASP A 378 -25.81 -4.72 -8.27
CA ASP A 378 -26.60 -4.12 -7.22
C ASP A 378 -26.77 -5.13 -6.07
N PHE A 379 -26.97 -4.63 -4.86
CA PHE A 379 -27.26 -5.46 -3.69
C PHE A 379 -28.05 -4.66 -2.65
N SER A 380 -28.71 -5.39 -1.76
CA SER A 380 -29.42 -4.82 -0.62
C SER A 380 -29.14 -5.60 0.65
N TYR A 381 -29.20 -4.89 1.77
CA TYR A 381 -29.21 -5.49 3.10
C TYR A 381 -30.61 -5.97 3.47
N VAL A 382 -30.69 -6.91 4.41
CA VAL A 382 -31.93 -7.27 5.10
C VAL A 382 -32.55 -6.01 5.72
N LYS A 383 -33.87 -5.86 5.62
CA LYS A 383 -34.60 -4.70 6.18
C LYS A 383 -34.31 -4.50 7.67
N GLU A 384 -34.32 -3.24 8.11
CA GLU A 384 -34.23 -2.84 9.53
C GLU A 384 -32.90 -3.17 10.23
N ARG A 385 -31.79 -3.24 9.46
CA ARG A 385 -30.46 -3.45 10.03
C ARG A 385 -29.89 -2.20 10.70
N ALA A 386 -29.16 -2.43 11.80
CA ALA A 386 -28.38 -1.40 12.45
C ALA A 386 -27.26 -0.91 11.52
N GLU A 387 -27.04 0.40 11.51
CA GLU A 387 -26.00 1.09 10.73
C GLU A 387 -24.61 0.46 10.89
N TYR A 388 -24.27 0.02 12.11
CA TYR A 388 -23.02 -0.70 12.38
C TYR A 388 -22.88 -1.97 11.53
N ALA A 389 -23.93 -2.78 11.42
CA ALA A 389 -23.90 -4.02 10.64
C ALA A 389 -23.75 -3.71 9.14
N ILE A 390 -24.47 -2.70 8.66
CA ILE A 390 -24.34 -2.20 7.30
C ILE A 390 -22.90 -1.79 7.02
N ASN A 391 -22.29 -1.01 7.94
CA ASN A 391 -20.94 -0.47 7.80
C ASN A 391 -19.87 -1.55 7.64
N HIS A 392 -20.04 -2.71 8.28
CA HIS A 392 -19.13 -3.88 8.19
C HIS A 392 -19.55 -4.90 7.12
N GLY A 393 -20.48 -4.55 6.22
CA GLY A 393 -20.95 -5.45 5.17
C GLY A 393 -21.85 -6.61 5.66
N TRP A 394 -22.24 -6.61 6.94
CA TRP A 394 -23.01 -7.71 7.52
C TRP A 394 -24.48 -7.67 7.12
N GLY A 395 -24.98 -8.80 6.63
CA GLY A 395 -26.39 -8.98 6.31
C GLY A 395 -26.81 -8.43 4.96
N ILE A 396 -25.91 -8.45 3.97
CA ILE A 396 -26.30 -8.39 2.56
C ILE A 396 -27.23 -9.59 2.31
N GLU A 397 -28.45 -9.33 1.87
CA GLU A 397 -29.47 -10.37 1.65
C GLU A 397 -29.34 -10.98 0.26
N TRP A 398 -29.20 -10.12 -0.75
CA TRP A 398 -29.13 -10.50 -2.13
C TRP A 398 -28.24 -9.54 -2.92
N PHE A 399 -27.69 -10.05 -4.02
CA PHE A 399 -27.06 -9.22 -5.06
C PHE A 399 -27.61 -9.62 -6.44
N SER A 400 -27.39 -8.77 -7.44
CA SER A 400 -27.74 -9.00 -8.83
C SER A 400 -26.70 -8.35 -9.75
N MET A 401 -26.24 -9.07 -10.76
CA MET A 401 -25.31 -8.54 -11.74
C MET A 401 -26.00 -7.59 -12.71
N THR A 402 -25.30 -6.54 -13.14
CA THR A 402 -25.73 -5.74 -14.29
C THR A 402 -25.20 -6.33 -15.59
N THR A 403 -25.76 -5.91 -16.73
CA THR A 403 -25.22 -6.29 -18.04
C THR A 403 -23.78 -5.83 -18.21
N LEU A 404 -23.47 -4.62 -17.71
CA LEU A 404 -22.12 -4.05 -17.69
C LEU A 404 -21.17 -4.95 -16.89
N GLY A 405 -21.59 -5.37 -15.69
CA GLY A 405 -20.75 -6.19 -14.84
C GLY A 405 -20.44 -7.58 -15.40
N GLY A 406 -21.43 -8.22 -16.03
CA GLY A 406 -21.21 -9.49 -16.73
C GLY A 406 -20.18 -9.38 -17.86
N LYS A 407 -20.22 -8.28 -18.64
CA LYS A 407 -19.23 -8.01 -19.70
C LYS A 407 -17.83 -7.78 -19.15
N ILE A 408 -17.69 -6.91 -18.14
CA ILE A 408 -16.39 -6.55 -17.57
C ILE A 408 -15.74 -7.76 -16.89
N LEU A 409 -16.44 -8.41 -15.96
CA LEU A 409 -15.87 -9.54 -15.23
C LEU A 409 -15.63 -10.75 -16.13
N GLY A 410 -16.43 -10.91 -17.19
CA GLY A 410 -16.21 -11.93 -18.23
C GLY A 410 -14.93 -11.67 -19.04
N ALA A 411 -14.60 -10.42 -19.35
CA ALA A 411 -13.36 -10.06 -20.03
C ALA A 411 -12.13 -10.19 -19.14
N VAL A 412 -12.22 -9.76 -17.88
CA VAL A 412 -11.15 -9.94 -16.88
C VAL A 412 -10.78 -11.40 -16.71
N TYR A 413 -11.76 -12.31 -16.72
CA TYR A 413 -11.52 -13.75 -16.69
C TYR A 413 -10.83 -14.29 -17.96
N ALA A 414 -11.16 -13.76 -19.13
CA ALA A 414 -10.63 -14.30 -20.39
C ALA A 414 -9.11 -14.11 -20.54
N ASP A 415 -8.50 -13.25 -19.72
CA ASP A 415 -7.06 -12.99 -19.69
C ASP A 415 -6.31 -13.86 -18.65
N THR A 416 -7.02 -14.61 -17.80
CA THR A 416 -6.38 -15.52 -16.83
C THR A 416 -5.97 -16.82 -17.54
N PRO A 417 -4.67 -17.22 -17.52
CA PRO A 417 -4.26 -18.51 -18.06
C PRO A 417 -5.09 -19.59 -17.38
N THR A 418 -5.72 -20.45 -18.17
CA THR A 418 -6.50 -21.57 -17.65
C THR A 418 -5.54 -22.47 -16.88
N LEU A 419 -5.58 -22.42 -15.55
CA LEU A 419 -4.95 -23.42 -14.69
C LEU A 419 -5.62 -24.75 -15.04
N ALA A 420 -4.91 -25.56 -15.82
CA ALA A 420 -5.30 -26.91 -16.23
C ALA A 420 -4.91 -27.94 -15.16
#